data_AF-D4F186-F1
#
_entry.id   AF-D4F186-F1
#
_cell.length_a   1.000
_cell.length_b   1.000
_cell.length_c   1.000
_cell.angle_alpha   90.00
_cell.angle_beta   90.00
_cell.angle_gamma   90.00
#
_symmetry.space_group_name_H-M   'P 1'
#
loop_
_entity.id
_entity.type
_entity.pdbx_description
1 polymer ?
#
loop_
_entity_poly.entity_id
_entity_poly.type
_entity_poly.pdbx_seq_one_letter_code
_entity_poly.pdbx_strand_id
1 'polypeptide(L)'
;MVMANRRVNTDARASSGVSLVTQFKERVTMSASSLSSATPLERYRAALAAGDYQADAAQRQAMEVLEAIHQQWVARWRQAPTPNWRQRLPRCLGGGATQLAPIMGVYLWGGVGRGKTWMMDLFFDALPGERKLRLHFHHFMQRVQASLAAKQGQGDPLLLVADEFKHQADILCFDEFFVSDICDAMLLGTLLQALFARGVTLVATSNVVPDQLYHNGLQRSRFLPAIAQIQRHCRVLNVDGGIDYRLRTLTQAHLYLTPLGAASERAMAALFLRLAGQEGAVGGSLEINHHPLPVLRRVDGVIALDFAALCESARSQLDYMVLARTYHTVLLHRVKAMDGDHEESARRFLALVDEFYERRVKLIISAECDMFTLYRGERLKFEYQRCLSRLQEMQSEDYLRLPHRG
;
A
#
# COMPACT_ATOMS: atom_id res chain seq x y z
N MET A 1 82.17 26.40 5.70
CA MET A 1 82.15 27.23 4.49
C MET A 1 80.72 27.21 3.95
N VAL A 2 79.97 28.31 4.14
CA VAL A 2 78.86 28.87 3.30
C VAL A 2 77.83 27.88 2.70
N MET A 3 76.50 27.98 2.81
CA MET A 3 75.54 28.83 3.51
C MET A 3 74.16 28.12 3.50
N ALA A 4 73.55 28.02 4.68
CA ALA A 4 72.14 28.19 5.01
C ALA A 4 71.06 28.21 3.89
N ASN A 5 70.15 27.22 3.90
CA ASN A 5 68.91 27.25 3.10
C ASN A 5 67.71 27.60 3.99
N ARG A 6 67.01 28.69 3.64
CA ARG A 6 65.99 29.37 4.45
C ARG A 6 64.63 28.66 4.45
N ARG A 7 64.04 28.61 5.65
CA ARG A 7 62.62 28.38 5.90
C ARG A 7 61.77 29.61 5.52
N VAL A 8 60.53 29.28 5.18
CA VAL A 8 59.33 30.09 4.94
C VAL A 8 59.05 31.09 6.07
N ASN A 9 58.69 32.34 5.73
CA ASN A 9 57.53 33.00 6.33
C ASN A 9 56.99 34.17 5.45
N THR A 10 55.68 34.11 5.22
CA THR A 10 54.66 35.18 5.19
C THR A 10 55.02 36.56 4.64
N ASP A 11 54.31 36.99 3.58
CA ASP A 11 53.34 38.09 3.74
C ASP A 11 52.40 38.30 2.53
N ALA A 12 51.21 38.80 2.88
CA ALA A 12 50.25 39.56 2.07
C ALA A 12 49.29 38.80 1.12
N ARG A 13 48.05 38.56 1.58
CA ARG A 13 46.88 39.43 1.30
C ARG A 13 45.59 38.80 1.82
N ALA A 14 45.07 39.37 2.91
CA ALA A 14 43.74 39.13 3.42
C ALA A 14 42.73 40.06 2.73
N SER A 15 41.85 39.53 1.87
CA SER A 15 40.58 40.17 1.48
C SER A 15 39.75 39.28 0.54
N SER A 16 39.08 38.24 1.04
CA SER A 16 38.03 37.54 0.26
C SER A 16 37.18 36.56 1.10
N GLY A 17 36.92 36.87 2.38
CA GLY A 17 36.17 35.98 3.28
C GLY A 17 34.65 36.23 3.36
N VAL A 18 34.14 37.36 2.85
CA VAL A 18 32.76 37.81 3.14
C VAL A 18 31.77 37.56 1.99
N SER A 19 32.25 37.17 0.79
CA SER A 19 31.37 37.00 -0.38
C SER A 19 30.75 35.60 -0.50
N LEU A 20 31.38 34.55 0.03
CA LEU A 20 30.92 33.17 -0.16
C LEU A 20 29.87 32.74 0.85
N VAL A 21 29.98 33.17 2.11
CA VAL A 21 29.01 32.83 3.17
C VAL A 21 27.67 33.54 2.95
N THR A 22 27.68 34.75 2.39
CA THR A 22 26.47 35.52 2.06
C THR A 22 25.76 34.94 0.84
N GLN A 23 26.49 34.52 -0.20
CA GLN A 23 25.92 33.81 -1.36
C GLN A 23 25.40 32.40 -1.00
N PHE A 24 26.02 31.70 -0.04
CA PHE A 24 25.53 30.42 0.45
C PHE A 24 24.28 30.58 1.31
N LYS A 25 24.22 31.61 2.18
CA LYS A 25 23.00 31.93 2.91
C LYS A 25 21.89 32.38 1.97
N GLU A 26 22.15 33.20 0.96
CA GLU A 26 21.13 33.59 -0.02
C GLU A 26 20.64 32.42 -0.88
N ARG A 27 21.51 31.49 -1.32
CA ARG A 27 21.08 30.27 -2.04
C ARG A 27 20.29 29.29 -1.16
N VAL A 28 20.64 29.14 0.11
CA VAL A 28 19.90 28.29 1.07
C VAL A 28 18.58 28.94 1.50
N THR A 29 18.53 30.28 1.58
CA THR A 29 17.29 31.02 1.89
C THR A 29 16.36 31.07 0.67
N MET A 30 16.90 31.14 -0.56
CA MET A 30 16.12 31.03 -1.80
C MET A 30 15.59 29.61 -2.05
N SER A 31 16.31 28.54 -1.66
CA SER A 31 15.78 27.18 -1.79
C SER A 31 14.66 26.90 -0.77
N ALA A 32 14.78 27.41 0.47
CA ALA A 32 13.75 27.26 1.50
C ALA A 32 12.46 28.03 1.20
N SER A 33 12.54 29.19 0.53
CA SER A 33 11.34 29.95 0.11
C SER A 33 10.64 29.35 -1.13
N SER A 34 11.33 28.53 -1.92
CA SER A 34 10.76 27.90 -3.12
C SER A 34 9.94 26.63 -2.79
N LEU A 35 10.33 25.89 -1.74
CA LEU A 35 9.69 24.64 -1.31
C LEU A 35 8.32 24.84 -0.65
N SER A 36 8.01 26.03 -0.14
CA SER A 36 6.70 26.33 0.46
C SER A 36 5.57 26.48 -0.57
N SER A 37 5.90 26.57 -1.88
CA SER A 37 4.95 26.74 -2.97
C SER A 37 4.78 25.51 -3.88
N ALA A 38 5.64 24.49 -3.73
CA ALA A 38 5.64 23.32 -4.60
C ALA A 38 4.42 22.42 -4.36
N THR A 39 3.80 21.96 -5.44
CA THR A 39 2.63 21.07 -5.39
C THR A 39 3.01 19.66 -4.94
N PRO A 40 2.05 18.81 -4.50
CA PRO A 40 2.35 17.42 -4.14
C PRO A 40 3.10 16.66 -5.23
N LEU A 41 2.69 16.80 -6.50
CA LEU A 41 3.32 16.09 -7.61
C LEU A 41 4.72 16.61 -7.93
N GLU A 42 4.97 17.92 -7.78
CA GLU A 42 6.30 18.50 -7.92
C GLU A 42 7.25 18.00 -6.85
N ARG A 43 6.80 17.96 -5.59
CA ARG A 43 7.58 17.41 -4.47
C ARG A 43 7.90 15.93 -4.67
N TYR A 44 6.94 15.15 -5.16
CA TYR A 44 7.16 13.75 -5.53
C TYR A 44 8.23 13.59 -6.61
N ARG A 45 8.16 14.38 -7.70
CA ARG A 45 9.17 14.35 -8.77
C ARG A 45 10.55 14.77 -8.28
N ALA A 46 10.64 15.78 -7.43
CA ALA A 46 11.91 16.20 -6.84
C ALA A 46 12.53 15.11 -5.97
N ALA A 47 11.72 14.40 -5.16
CA ALA A 47 12.19 13.30 -4.33
C ALA A 47 12.63 12.07 -5.15
N LEU A 48 11.96 11.76 -6.26
CA LEU A 48 12.44 10.74 -7.20
C LEU A 48 13.78 11.14 -7.84
N ALA A 49 13.94 12.42 -8.21
CA ALA A 49 15.17 12.92 -8.82
C ALA A 49 16.36 12.93 -7.84
N ALA A 50 16.11 13.02 -6.53
CA ALA A 50 17.13 12.93 -5.49
C ALA A 50 17.70 11.50 -5.31
N GLY A 51 17.02 10.48 -5.86
CA GLY A 51 17.50 9.09 -5.86
C GLY A 51 17.11 8.27 -4.63
N ASP A 52 16.38 8.85 -3.67
CA ASP A 52 15.95 8.16 -2.44
C ASP A 52 14.76 7.20 -2.69
N TYR A 53 14.08 7.31 -3.83
CA TYR A 53 12.85 6.57 -4.15
C TYR A 53 12.81 6.12 -5.61
N GLN A 54 12.18 4.97 -5.88
CA GLN A 54 11.99 4.43 -7.24
C GLN A 54 10.62 4.81 -7.80
N ALA A 55 10.56 5.04 -9.11
CA ALA A 55 9.32 5.41 -9.80
C ALA A 55 8.36 4.21 -9.89
N ASP A 56 7.14 4.38 -9.37
CA ASP A 56 6.04 3.41 -9.43
C ASP A 56 4.82 4.06 -10.11
N ALA A 57 4.24 3.38 -11.11
CA ALA A 57 3.08 3.85 -11.84
C ALA A 57 1.85 4.04 -10.94
N ALA A 58 1.64 3.15 -9.95
CA ALA A 58 0.52 3.24 -9.01
C ALA A 58 0.68 4.43 -8.06
N GLN A 59 1.90 4.66 -7.57
CA GLN A 59 2.22 5.86 -6.77
C GLN A 59 2.01 7.13 -7.58
N ARG A 60 2.48 7.18 -8.82
CA ARG A 60 2.27 8.34 -9.70
C ARG A 60 0.79 8.64 -9.91
N GLN A 61 -0.03 7.62 -10.17
CA GLN A 61 -1.47 7.79 -10.32
C GLN A 61 -2.12 8.32 -9.03
N ALA A 62 -1.71 7.82 -7.86
CA ALA A 62 -2.17 8.33 -6.58
C ALA A 62 -1.77 9.80 -6.38
N MET A 63 -0.53 10.16 -6.72
CA MET A 63 -0.04 11.55 -6.65
C MET A 63 -0.77 12.49 -7.60
N GLU A 64 -1.18 12.04 -8.78
CA GLU A 64 -2.01 12.83 -9.71
C GLU A 64 -3.40 13.12 -9.13
N VAL A 65 -3.98 12.21 -8.35
CA VAL A 65 -5.24 12.45 -7.64
C VAL A 65 -5.05 13.39 -6.45
N LEU A 66 -3.98 13.21 -5.66
CA LEU A 66 -3.64 14.12 -4.57
C LEU A 66 -3.37 15.55 -5.09
N GLU A 67 -2.72 15.67 -6.24
CA GLU A 67 -2.53 16.95 -6.96
C GLU A 67 -3.88 17.60 -7.31
N ALA A 68 -4.80 16.84 -7.90
CA ALA A 68 -6.13 17.36 -8.24
C ALA A 68 -6.91 17.86 -7.01
N ILE A 69 -6.82 17.14 -5.89
CA ILE A 69 -7.41 17.57 -4.61
C ILE A 69 -6.75 18.85 -4.11
N HIS A 70 -5.42 18.92 -4.16
CA HIS A 70 -4.65 20.10 -3.75
C HIS A 70 -5.03 21.33 -4.58
N GLN A 71 -5.12 21.22 -5.90
CA GLN A 71 -5.49 22.34 -6.77
C GLN A 71 -6.90 22.86 -6.47
N GLN A 72 -7.87 21.95 -6.28
CA GLN A 72 -9.24 22.33 -5.88
C GLN A 72 -9.25 23.01 -4.51
N TRP A 73 -8.44 22.53 -3.58
CA TRP A 73 -8.30 23.12 -2.25
C TRP A 73 -7.72 24.53 -2.30
N VAL A 74 -6.60 24.71 -3.02
CA VAL A 74 -5.94 26.01 -3.20
C VAL A 74 -6.89 27.01 -3.87
N ALA A 75 -7.65 26.58 -4.87
CA ALA A 75 -8.64 27.43 -5.53
C ALA A 75 -9.71 27.93 -4.55
N ARG A 76 -10.24 27.05 -3.67
CA ARG A 76 -11.19 27.45 -2.62
C ARG A 76 -10.54 28.36 -1.58
N TRP A 77 -9.33 28.06 -1.16
CA TRP A 77 -8.60 28.83 -0.15
C TRP A 77 -8.34 30.27 -0.63
N ARG A 78 -7.95 30.45 -1.91
CA ARG A 78 -7.74 31.78 -2.52
C ARG A 78 -9.02 32.60 -2.68
N GLN A 79 -10.17 31.93 -2.82
CA GLN A 79 -11.48 32.58 -2.97
C GLN A 79 -12.18 32.87 -1.63
N ALA A 80 -11.57 32.49 -0.50
CA ALA A 80 -12.13 32.79 0.81
C ALA A 80 -12.21 34.32 1.00
N PRO A 81 -13.39 34.88 1.30
CA PRO A 81 -13.56 36.32 1.36
C PRO A 81 -12.66 36.92 2.45
N THR A 82 -11.81 37.88 2.06
CA THR A 82 -11.12 38.75 3.03
C THR A 82 -12.19 39.52 3.81
N PRO A 83 -12.13 39.56 5.15
CA PRO A 83 -13.12 40.26 5.95
C PRO A 83 -13.07 41.77 5.69
N ASN A 84 -13.88 42.25 4.76
CA ASN A 84 -14.08 43.67 4.51
C ASN A 84 -15.01 44.23 5.60
N TRP A 85 -14.41 44.93 6.57
CA TRP A 85 -15.09 45.57 7.69
C TRP A 85 -16.24 46.52 7.29
N ARG A 86 -16.29 46.96 6.02
CA ARG A 86 -17.33 47.83 5.45
C ARG A 86 -18.63 47.14 5.03
N GLN A 87 -18.73 45.80 5.08
CA GLN A 87 -19.96 45.07 4.71
C GLN A 87 -20.80 44.59 5.90
N ARG A 88 -20.57 45.11 7.11
CA ARG A 88 -21.42 44.87 8.29
C ARG A 88 -22.72 45.71 8.23
N LEU A 89 -23.55 45.48 7.22
CA LEU A 89 -24.98 45.76 7.30
C LEU A 89 -25.69 44.42 7.58
N PRO A 90 -26.64 44.38 8.52
CA PRO A 90 -27.32 43.13 8.85
C PRO A 90 -28.20 42.74 7.65
N ARG A 91 -27.76 41.72 6.90
CA ARG A 91 -28.63 41.01 5.95
C ARG A 91 -29.64 40.19 6.75
N CYS A 92 -30.64 40.87 7.30
CA CYS A 92 -31.90 40.26 7.71
C CYS A 92 -32.69 40.00 6.42
N LEU A 93 -32.44 38.86 5.76
CA LEU A 93 -33.30 38.18 4.79
C LEU A 93 -32.55 36.94 4.27
N GLY A 94 -32.83 35.78 4.88
CA GLY A 94 -32.93 34.48 4.21
C GLY A 94 -31.78 33.92 3.36
N GLY A 95 -30.56 34.46 3.43
CA GLY A 95 -29.40 33.92 2.72
C GLY A 95 -28.67 32.89 3.59
N GLY A 96 -29.15 31.64 3.61
CA GLY A 96 -28.41 30.54 4.23
C GLY A 96 -26.99 30.51 3.66
N ALA A 97 -25.97 30.48 4.53
CA ALA A 97 -24.60 30.31 4.08
C ALA A 97 -24.54 29.06 3.19
N THR A 98 -24.27 29.24 1.89
CA THR A 98 -24.12 28.13 0.95
C THR A 98 -23.03 27.21 1.49
N GLN A 99 -23.44 26.11 2.12
CA GLN A 99 -22.52 25.07 2.58
C GLN A 99 -21.83 24.51 1.34
N LEU A 100 -20.54 24.85 1.18
CA LEU A 100 -19.72 24.37 0.09
C LEU A 100 -19.63 22.85 0.20
N ALA A 101 -20.07 22.14 -0.85
CA ALA A 101 -19.97 20.68 -0.92
C ALA A 101 -18.49 20.25 -0.70
N PRO A 102 -18.23 19.13 -0.01
CA PRO A 102 -16.86 18.67 0.22
C PRO A 102 -16.14 18.42 -1.11
N ILE A 103 -14.82 18.64 -1.15
CA ILE A 103 -14.00 18.17 -2.28
C ILE A 103 -14.03 16.65 -2.25
N MET A 104 -14.06 16.01 -3.41
CA MET A 104 -13.94 14.56 -3.49
C MET A 104 -12.56 14.14 -2.97
N GLY A 105 -12.56 13.42 -1.86
CA GLY A 105 -11.39 12.92 -1.17
C GLY A 105 -10.72 11.75 -1.88
N VAL A 106 -9.74 11.14 -1.20
CA VAL A 106 -9.10 9.90 -1.68
C VAL A 106 -8.85 8.93 -0.55
N TYR A 107 -9.10 7.65 -0.80
CA TYR A 107 -8.78 6.54 0.08
C TYR A 107 -7.72 5.67 -0.59
N LEU A 108 -6.47 5.83 -0.16
CA LEU A 108 -5.32 5.10 -0.66
C LEU A 108 -5.16 3.80 0.13
N TRP A 109 -5.26 2.66 -0.54
CA TRP A 109 -5.07 1.37 0.10
C TRP A 109 -3.98 0.52 -0.57
N GLY A 110 -3.31 -0.31 0.22
CA GLY A 110 -2.33 -1.27 -0.28
C GLY A 110 -1.42 -1.78 0.83
N GLY A 111 -0.53 -2.73 0.56
CA GLY A 111 0.36 -3.36 1.52
C GLY A 111 1.35 -2.42 2.21
N VAL A 112 2.01 -2.94 3.24
CA VAL A 112 3.07 -2.24 3.99
C VAL A 112 4.23 -1.90 3.05
N GLY A 113 4.87 -0.74 3.25
CA GLY A 113 6.05 -0.34 2.49
C GLY A 113 5.80 0.27 1.10
N ARG A 114 4.54 0.46 0.68
CA ARG A 114 4.19 1.08 -0.62
C ARG A 114 4.25 2.60 -0.68
N GLY A 115 4.81 3.25 0.34
CA GLY A 115 4.95 4.72 0.36
C GLY A 115 3.64 5.50 0.60
N LYS A 116 2.58 4.87 1.11
CA LYS A 116 1.29 5.57 1.40
C LYS A 116 1.45 6.76 2.33
N THR A 117 2.11 6.55 3.47
CA THR A 117 2.37 7.60 4.47
C THR A 117 3.23 8.70 3.88
N TRP A 118 4.22 8.33 3.07
CA TRP A 118 5.07 9.29 2.38
C TRP A 118 4.28 10.14 1.36
N MET A 119 3.42 9.55 0.55
CA MET A 119 2.52 10.31 -0.34
C MET A 119 1.58 11.24 0.45
N MET A 120 1.10 10.79 1.61
CA MET A 120 0.32 11.61 2.54
C MET A 120 1.14 12.78 3.10
N ASP A 121 2.42 12.58 3.45
CA ASP A 121 3.35 13.65 3.90
C ASP A 121 3.46 14.74 2.83
N LEU A 122 3.81 14.33 1.60
CA LEU A 122 3.99 15.25 0.47
C LEU A 122 2.74 16.08 0.20
N PHE A 123 1.56 15.45 0.29
CA PHE A 123 0.28 16.12 0.13
C PHE A 123 -0.02 17.09 1.28
N PHE A 124 0.05 16.61 2.53
CA PHE A 124 -0.32 17.39 3.71
C PHE A 124 0.56 18.64 3.86
N ASP A 125 1.86 18.51 3.61
CA ASP A 125 2.82 19.60 3.71
C ASP A 125 2.69 20.62 2.57
N ALA A 126 2.05 20.26 1.45
CA ALA A 126 1.79 21.16 0.33
C ALA A 126 0.49 21.95 0.50
N LEU A 127 -0.42 21.51 1.38
CA LEU A 127 -1.70 22.21 1.61
C LEU A 127 -1.49 23.58 2.28
N PRO A 128 -2.06 24.67 1.73
CA PRO A 128 -2.05 25.97 2.38
C PRO A 128 -3.04 26.05 3.56
N GLY A 129 -2.71 26.91 4.52
CA GLY A 129 -3.56 27.25 5.65
C GLY A 129 -3.50 26.25 6.83
N GLU A 130 -4.11 26.68 7.94
CA GLU A 130 -4.10 25.95 9.22
C GLU A 130 -5.34 25.06 9.41
N ARG A 131 -6.37 25.20 8.56
CA ARG A 131 -7.64 24.44 8.66
C ARG A 131 -7.51 23.03 8.07
N LYS A 132 -6.43 22.34 8.43
CA LYS A 132 -6.09 20.97 8.05
C LYS A 132 -5.66 20.20 9.29
N LEU A 133 -6.08 18.94 9.41
CA LEU A 133 -5.74 18.11 10.55
C LEU A 133 -5.29 16.73 10.07
N ARG A 134 -4.18 16.25 10.61
CA ARG A 134 -3.62 14.92 10.34
C ARG A 134 -3.43 14.14 11.62
N LEU A 135 -3.82 12.86 11.61
CA LEU A 135 -3.75 11.97 12.76
C LEU A 135 -3.91 10.51 12.34
N HIS A 136 -3.35 9.60 13.14
CA HIS A 136 -3.70 8.19 13.04
C HIS A 136 -5.17 7.98 13.39
N PHE A 137 -5.83 7.06 12.70
CA PHE A 137 -7.27 6.83 12.85
C PHE A 137 -7.68 6.45 14.28
N HIS A 138 -6.89 5.65 14.99
CA HIS A 138 -7.20 5.27 16.38
C HIS A 138 -7.19 6.48 17.33
N HIS A 139 -6.26 7.43 17.15
CA HIS A 139 -6.23 8.67 17.93
C HIS A 139 -7.43 9.57 17.61
N PHE A 140 -7.89 9.56 16.35
CA PHE A 140 -9.14 10.26 16.00
C PHE A 140 -10.33 9.69 16.78
N MET A 141 -10.48 8.36 16.80
CA MET A 141 -11.59 7.72 17.51
C MET A 141 -11.53 7.94 19.03
N GLN A 142 -10.33 7.93 19.64
CA GLN A 142 -10.15 8.29 21.05
C GLN A 142 -10.65 9.72 21.34
N ARG A 143 -10.35 10.69 20.46
CA ARG A 143 -10.84 12.07 20.60
C ARG A 143 -12.36 12.16 20.45
N VAL A 144 -12.93 11.40 19.51
CA VAL A 144 -14.39 11.31 19.33
C VAL A 144 -15.04 10.79 20.61
N GLN A 145 -14.56 9.69 21.16
CA GLN A 145 -15.11 9.09 22.37
C GLN A 145 -14.99 10.02 23.58
N ALA A 146 -13.84 10.67 23.77
CA ALA A 146 -13.66 11.65 24.84
C ALA A 146 -14.61 12.84 24.72
N SER A 147 -14.79 13.36 23.49
CA SER A 147 -15.71 14.47 23.23
C SER A 147 -17.18 14.08 23.40
N LEU A 148 -17.54 12.84 23.04
CA LEU A 148 -18.88 12.28 23.31
C LEU A 148 -19.13 12.14 24.81
N ALA A 149 -18.15 11.65 25.58
CA ALA A 149 -18.27 11.54 27.03
C ALA A 149 -18.53 12.90 27.71
N ALA A 150 -17.83 13.95 27.27
CA ALA A 150 -18.00 15.31 27.78
C ALA A 150 -19.36 15.95 27.40
N LYS A 151 -20.01 15.45 26.35
CA LYS A 151 -21.30 15.95 25.83
C LYS A 151 -22.47 15.01 26.15
N GLN A 152 -22.29 14.07 27.08
CA GLN A 152 -23.36 13.17 27.52
C GLN A 152 -24.58 13.96 28.03
N GLY A 153 -25.77 13.49 27.67
CA GLY A 153 -27.05 14.13 28.05
C GLY A 153 -27.48 15.29 27.13
N GLN A 154 -26.66 15.70 26.17
CA GLN A 154 -27.05 16.66 25.14
C GLN A 154 -27.75 15.95 23.97
N GLY A 155 -28.62 16.66 23.25
CA GLY A 155 -29.25 16.14 22.03
C GLY A 155 -28.21 15.95 20.92
N ASP A 156 -28.22 14.78 20.26
CA ASP A 156 -27.36 14.42 19.14
C ASP A 156 -25.86 14.74 19.32
N PRO A 157 -25.20 14.17 20.35
CA PRO A 157 -23.83 14.54 20.72
C PRO A 157 -22.81 14.29 19.60
N LEU A 158 -23.05 13.32 18.70
CA LEU A 158 -22.22 13.09 17.52
C LEU A 158 -22.22 14.27 16.54
N LEU A 159 -23.34 14.97 16.38
CA LEU A 159 -23.40 16.16 15.51
C LEU A 159 -22.56 17.28 16.10
N LEU A 160 -22.62 17.48 17.42
CA LEU A 160 -21.81 18.46 18.12
C LEU A 160 -20.31 18.13 18.03
N VAL A 161 -19.95 16.85 18.08
CA VAL A 161 -18.57 16.41 17.83
C VAL A 161 -18.15 16.73 16.38
N ALA A 162 -19.02 16.51 15.40
CA ALA A 162 -18.73 16.87 14.02
C ALA A 162 -18.56 18.39 13.82
N ASP A 163 -19.35 19.21 14.53
CA ASP A 163 -19.20 20.67 14.57
C ASP A 163 -17.84 21.08 15.17
N GLU A 164 -17.42 20.41 16.24
CA GLU A 164 -16.12 20.64 16.87
C GLU A 164 -14.96 20.36 15.91
N PHE A 165 -14.99 19.21 15.22
CA PHE A 165 -13.96 18.89 14.22
C PHE A 165 -14.01 19.84 13.03
N LYS A 166 -15.20 20.22 12.55
CA LYS A 166 -15.35 21.21 11.49
C LYS A 166 -14.80 22.57 11.89
N HIS A 167 -14.94 22.99 13.15
CA HIS A 167 -14.35 24.24 13.62
C HIS A 167 -12.82 24.21 13.51
N GLN A 168 -12.20 23.05 13.73
CA GLN A 168 -10.74 22.87 13.69
C GLN A 168 -10.21 22.68 12.27
N ALA A 169 -10.88 21.89 11.44
CA ALA A 169 -10.37 21.51 10.13
C ALA A 169 -11.46 21.37 9.06
N ASP A 170 -11.09 21.74 7.85
CA ASP A 170 -11.89 21.55 6.64
C ASP A 170 -11.40 20.34 5.82
N ILE A 171 -10.18 19.86 6.08
CA ILE A 171 -9.61 18.63 5.52
C ILE A 171 -9.02 17.77 6.63
N LEU A 172 -9.42 16.50 6.65
CA LEU A 172 -8.94 15.47 7.55
C LEU A 172 -8.06 14.49 6.77
N CYS A 173 -6.85 14.30 7.26
CA CYS A 173 -5.88 13.33 6.75
C CYS A 173 -5.73 12.22 7.79
N PHE A 174 -6.25 11.02 7.48
CA PHE A 174 -6.11 9.86 8.34
C PHE A 174 -4.99 8.95 7.88
N ASP A 175 -4.02 8.73 8.76
CA ASP A 175 -3.05 7.65 8.60
C ASP A 175 -3.58 6.36 9.22
N GLU A 176 -3.28 5.24 8.56
CA GLU A 176 -3.57 3.90 9.06
C GLU A 176 -5.05 3.71 9.43
N PHE A 177 -5.94 4.03 8.49
CA PHE A 177 -7.37 3.86 8.65
C PHE A 177 -7.71 2.37 8.78
N PHE A 178 -7.88 1.91 10.02
CA PHE A 178 -8.21 0.54 10.35
C PHE A 178 -9.19 0.50 11.53
N VAL A 179 -10.24 -0.31 11.40
CA VAL A 179 -11.31 -0.45 12.40
C VAL A 179 -11.36 -1.90 12.86
N SER A 180 -11.10 -2.13 14.13
CA SER A 180 -11.23 -3.43 14.80
C SER A 180 -12.21 -3.43 15.97
N ASP A 181 -12.48 -2.26 16.55
CA ASP A 181 -13.34 -2.12 17.73
C ASP A 181 -14.80 -1.87 17.34
N ILE A 182 -15.72 -2.53 18.05
CA ILE A 182 -17.16 -2.41 17.79
C ILE A 182 -17.70 -1.02 18.13
N CYS A 183 -17.27 -0.41 19.22
CA CYS A 183 -17.74 0.90 19.65
C CYS A 183 -17.41 1.94 18.58
N ASP A 184 -16.19 1.89 18.04
CA ASP A 184 -15.77 2.76 16.95
C ASP A 184 -16.57 2.52 15.67
N ALA A 185 -16.77 1.25 15.31
CA ALA A 185 -17.53 0.86 14.13
C ALA A 185 -18.97 1.39 14.17
N MET A 186 -19.63 1.38 15.34
CA MET A 186 -21.02 1.84 15.46
C MET A 186 -21.18 3.35 15.31
N LEU A 187 -20.16 4.13 15.66
CA LEU A 187 -20.21 5.60 15.61
C LEU A 187 -19.82 6.15 14.23
N LEU A 188 -18.92 5.44 13.54
CA LEU A 188 -18.19 5.99 12.39
C LEU A 188 -19.10 6.37 11.22
N GLY A 189 -20.14 5.59 10.93
CA GLY A 189 -21.04 5.86 9.81
C GLY A 189 -21.75 7.21 9.94
N THR A 190 -22.39 7.44 11.09
CA THR A 190 -23.08 8.68 11.41
C THR A 190 -22.10 9.85 11.51
N LEU A 191 -20.92 9.64 12.09
CA LEU A 191 -19.91 10.68 12.22
C LEU A 191 -19.37 11.14 10.86
N LEU A 192 -18.99 10.20 9.98
CA LEU A 192 -18.51 10.53 8.64
C LEU A 192 -19.59 11.26 7.84
N GLN A 193 -20.84 10.78 7.89
CA GLN A 193 -21.96 11.47 7.27
C GLN A 193 -22.10 12.92 7.77
N ALA A 194 -21.99 13.13 9.08
CA ALA A 194 -22.08 14.45 9.70
C ALA A 194 -20.92 15.37 9.31
N LEU A 195 -19.69 14.84 9.19
CA LEU A 195 -18.52 15.59 8.74
C LEU A 195 -18.63 15.97 7.25
N PHE A 196 -19.03 15.04 6.40
CA PHE A 196 -19.20 15.29 4.96
C PHE A 196 -20.33 16.30 4.69
N ALA A 197 -21.42 16.25 5.44
CA ALA A 197 -22.50 17.24 5.37
C ALA A 197 -22.02 18.67 5.72
N ARG A 198 -20.95 18.78 6.52
CA ARG A 198 -20.29 20.06 6.88
C ARG A 198 -19.20 20.47 5.88
N GLY A 199 -19.07 19.76 4.76
CA GLY A 199 -18.08 20.05 3.73
C GLY A 199 -16.65 19.65 4.11
N VAL A 200 -16.46 18.80 5.13
CA VAL A 200 -15.14 18.27 5.48
C VAL A 200 -14.66 17.31 4.39
N THR A 201 -13.44 17.49 3.91
CA THR A 201 -12.81 16.60 2.91
C THR A 201 -11.98 15.54 3.63
N LEU A 202 -12.02 14.30 3.15
CA LEU A 202 -11.26 13.18 3.73
C LEU A 202 -10.15 12.72 2.78
N VAL A 203 -8.94 12.59 3.29
CA VAL A 203 -7.83 11.87 2.65
C VAL A 203 -7.40 10.79 3.63
N ALA A 204 -7.30 9.54 3.19
CA ALA A 204 -7.00 8.42 4.08
C ALA A 204 -5.99 7.46 3.46
N THR A 205 -5.12 6.88 4.30
CA THR A 205 -4.27 5.73 3.95
C THR A 205 -4.69 4.49 4.73
N SER A 206 -4.65 3.31 4.12
CA SER A 206 -4.94 2.04 4.80
C SER A 206 -4.22 0.85 4.17
N ASN A 207 -4.12 -0.24 4.93
CA ASN A 207 -3.72 -1.54 4.39
C ASN A 207 -4.91 -2.41 3.95
N VAL A 208 -6.14 -1.92 4.14
CA VAL A 208 -7.38 -2.66 3.88
C VAL A 208 -8.27 -1.86 2.94
N VAL A 209 -8.81 -2.50 1.90
CA VAL A 209 -9.79 -1.88 1.01
C VAL A 209 -11.10 -1.59 1.76
N PRO A 210 -11.86 -0.51 1.45
CA PRO A 210 -13.05 -0.13 2.21
C PRO A 210 -14.07 -1.26 2.42
N ASP A 211 -14.32 -2.08 1.40
CA ASP A 211 -15.26 -3.21 1.48
C ASP A 211 -14.84 -4.31 2.47
N GLN A 212 -13.58 -4.34 2.89
CA GLN A 212 -13.04 -5.28 3.86
C GLN A 212 -12.75 -4.65 5.23
N LEU A 213 -12.97 -3.34 5.40
CA LEU A 213 -12.86 -2.69 6.70
C LEU A 213 -13.84 -3.33 7.68
N TYR A 214 -13.38 -3.71 8.88
CA TYR A 214 -14.18 -4.39 9.91
C TYR A 214 -14.81 -5.72 9.44
N HIS A 215 -14.18 -6.42 8.47
CA HIS A 215 -14.67 -7.71 7.99
C HIS A 215 -14.74 -8.72 9.15
N ASN A 216 -15.84 -9.48 9.23
CA ASN A 216 -16.19 -10.36 10.36
C ASN A 216 -16.38 -9.67 11.72
N GLY A 217 -16.38 -8.33 11.78
CA GLY A 217 -16.71 -7.59 12.98
C GLY A 217 -18.16 -7.82 13.43
N LEU A 218 -18.37 -7.80 14.75
CA LEU A 218 -19.69 -8.02 15.33
C LEU A 218 -20.65 -6.90 14.87
N GLN A 219 -21.85 -7.28 14.41
CA GLN A 219 -22.84 -6.39 13.79
C GLN A 219 -22.35 -5.59 12.57
N ARG A 220 -21.49 -6.18 11.72
CA ARG A 220 -20.99 -5.57 10.47
C ARG A 220 -22.02 -4.80 9.64
N SER A 221 -23.28 -5.24 9.58
CA SER A 221 -24.36 -4.54 8.87
C SER A 221 -24.50 -3.07 9.29
N ARG A 222 -24.26 -2.76 10.58
CA ARG A 222 -24.29 -1.40 11.11
C ARG A 222 -23.07 -0.56 10.75
N PHE A 223 -21.99 -1.19 10.30
CA PHE A 223 -20.78 -0.52 9.80
C PHE A 223 -20.85 -0.19 8.31
N LEU A 224 -21.70 -0.89 7.53
CA LEU A 224 -21.87 -0.65 6.09
C LEU A 224 -22.16 0.82 5.72
N PRO A 225 -22.93 1.61 6.50
CA PRO A 225 -23.09 3.03 6.24
C PRO A 225 -21.75 3.81 6.24
N ALA A 226 -20.77 3.44 7.06
CA ALA A 226 -19.45 4.07 7.06
C ALA A 226 -18.70 3.79 5.75
N ILE A 227 -18.73 2.55 5.28
CA ILE A 227 -18.15 2.15 3.99
C ILE A 227 -18.81 2.94 2.85
N ALA A 228 -20.14 3.05 2.87
CA ALA A 228 -20.89 3.82 1.87
C ALA A 228 -20.51 5.31 1.88
N GLN A 229 -20.30 5.92 3.05
CA GLN A 229 -19.82 7.30 3.14
C GLN A 229 -18.42 7.46 2.54
N ILE A 230 -17.49 6.54 2.84
CA ILE A 230 -16.14 6.55 2.26
C ILE A 230 -16.22 6.44 0.74
N GLN A 231 -16.95 5.46 0.20
CA GLN A 231 -17.07 5.24 -1.25
C GLN A 231 -17.75 6.40 -1.98
N ARG A 232 -18.71 7.08 -1.32
CA ARG A 232 -19.41 8.23 -1.90
C ARG A 232 -18.54 9.49 -1.94
N HIS A 233 -17.70 9.70 -0.94
CA HIS A 233 -16.95 10.95 -0.76
C HIS A 233 -15.46 10.83 -1.09
N CYS A 234 -14.94 9.63 -1.29
CA CYS A 234 -13.54 9.38 -1.62
C CYS A 234 -13.42 8.56 -2.90
N ARG A 235 -12.46 8.94 -3.74
CA ARG A 235 -11.95 8.03 -4.78
C ARG A 235 -11.11 6.95 -4.11
N VAL A 236 -11.50 5.69 -4.26
CA VAL A 236 -10.73 4.55 -3.74
C VAL A 236 -9.64 4.19 -4.74
N LEU A 237 -8.38 4.21 -4.30
CA LEU A 237 -7.22 3.94 -5.14
C LEU A 237 -6.31 2.93 -4.50
N ASN A 238 -5.95 1.91 -5.28
CA ASN A 238 -4.95 0.94 -4.90
C ASN A 238 -3.55 1.48 -5.24
N VAL A 239 -2.67 1.47 -4.25
CA VAL A 239 -1.26 1.87 -4.38
C VAL A 239 -0.28 0.69 -4.30
N ASP A 240 -0.79 -0.54 -4.13
CA ASP A 240 -0.05 -1.72 -4.53
C ASP A 240 0.01 -1.74 -6.05
N GLY A 241 1.22 -1.80 -6.60
CA GLY A 241 1.53 -1.80 -8.04
C GLY A 241 0.97 -2.97 -8.86
N GLY A 242 -0.20 -3.52 -8.53
CA GLY A 242 -0.93 -4.38 -9.44
C GLY A 242 -1.90 -5.40 -8.86
N ILE A 243 -2.63 -5.22 -7.75
CA ILE A 243 -3.57 -6.30 -7.31
C ILE A 243 -4.63 -6.61 -8.39
N ASP A 244 -5.27 -5.59 -9.00
CA ASP A 244 -6.23 -5.80 -10.08
C ASP A 244 -5.57 -6.31 -11.37
N TYR A 245 -4.39 -5.79 -11.69
CA TYR A 245 -3.62 -6.25 -12.85
C TYR A 245 -3.12 -7.70 -12.68
N ARG A 246 -2.70 -8.08 -11.48
CA ARG A 246 -2.28 -9.43 -11.10
C ARG A 246 -3.45 -10.38 -11.19
N LEU A 247 -4.62 -10.01 -10.64
CA LEU A 247 -5.81 -10.84 -10.75
C LEU A 247 -6.19 -11.07 -12.21
N ARG A 248 -6.23 -10.00 -13.04
CA ARG A 248 -6.49 -10.11 -14.48
C ARG A 248 -5.42 -10.94 -15.20
N THR A 249 -4.15 -10.81 -14.82
CA THR A 249 -3.06 -11.62 -15.38
C THR A 249 -3.24 -13.10 -15.01
N LEU A 250 -3.62 -13.41 -13.77
CA LEU A 250 -3.82 -14.78 -13.29
C LEU A 250 -5.04 -15.43 -13.95
N THR A 251 -6.17 -14.73 -14.06
CA THR A 251 -7.39 -15.29 -14.67
C THR A 251 -7.28 -15.51 -16.17
N GLN A 252 -6.40 -14.77 -16.85
CA GLN A 252 -6.13 -14.92 -18.29
C GLN A 252 -4.97 -15.90 -18.59
N ALA A 253 -4.24 -16.35 -17.57
CA ALA A 253 -3.07 -17.20 -17.73
C ALA A 253 -3.41 -18.68 -17.47
N HIS A 254 -2.71 -19.56 -18.17
CA HIS A 254 -2.66 -20.97 -17.83
C HIS A 254 -1.66 -21.12 -16.67
N LEU A 255 -2.14 -21.31 -15.43
CA LEU A 255 -1.24 -21.37 -14.26
C LEU A 255 -0.63 -22.76 -14.03
N TYR A 256 -1.01 -23.74 -14.83
CA TYR A 256 -0.36 -25.05 -14.91
C TYR A 256 0.16 -25.25 -16.34
N LEU A 257 1.48 -25.26 -16.51
CA LEU A 257 2.15 -25.27 -17.81
C LEU A 257 2.85 -26.60 -18.05
N THR A 258 2.49 -27.25 -19.15
CA THR A 258 3.07 -28.52 -19.62
C THR A 258 3.23 -28.50 -21.14
N PRO A 259 4.14 -29.32 -21.70
CA PRO A 259 5.25 -30.00 -21.02
C PRO A 259 6.38 -29.02 -20.66
N LEU A 260 7.40 -29.51 -19.95
CA LEU A 260 8.63 -28.72 -19.74
C LEU A 260 9.36 -28.45 -21.05
N GLY A 261 9.82 -27.22 -21.23
CA GLY A 261 10.70 -26.84 -22.33
C GLY A 261 10.82 -25.32 -22.48
N ALA A 262 11.49 -24.88 -23.55
CA ALA A 262 11.74 -23.46 -23.79
C ALA A 262 10.46 -22.60 -23.90
N ALA A 263 9.32 -23.20 -24.24
CA ALA A 263 8.03 -22.51 -24.25
C ALA A 263 7.50 -22.25 -22.83
N SER A 264 7.50 -23.28 -21.96
CA SER A 264 7.05 -23.14 -20.58
C SER A 264 7.98 -22.23 -19.78
N GLU A 265 9.29 -22.27 -20.01
CA GLU A 265 10.25 -21.38 -19.36
C GLU A 265 10.02 -19.90 -19.73
N ARG A 266 9.80 -19.60 -21.01
CA ARG A 266 9.44 -18.24 -21.46
C ARG A 266 8.11 -17.78 -20.87
N ALA A 267 7.11 -18.66 -20.82
CA ALA A 267 5.81 -18.36 -20.22
C ALA A 267 5.94 -18.07 -18.72
N MET A 268 6.69 -18.89 -17.98
CA MET A 268 6.96 -18.67 -16.55
C MET A 268 7.69 -17.35 -16.31
N ALA A 269 8.71 -17.02 -17.11
CA ALA A 269 9.42 -15.76 -17.01
C ALA A 269 8.51 -14.55 -17.29
N ALA A 270 7.66 -14.63 -18.32
CA ALA A 270 6.69 -13.60 -18.64
C ALA A 270 5.62 -13.43 -17.52
N LEU A 271 5.14 -14.53 -16.95
CA LEU A 271 4.21 -14.50 -15.82
C LEU A 271 4.85 -13.89 -14.58
N PHE A 272 6.10 -14.25 -14.28
CA PHE A 272 6.83 -13.65 -13.17
C PHE A 272 6.85 -12.13 -13.32
N LEU A 273 7.30 -11.62 -14.47
CA LEU A 273 7.41 -10.17 -14.71
C LEU A 273 6.06 -9.45 -14.58
N ARG A 274 4.99 -10.02 -15.13
CA ARG A 274 3.64 -9.44 -15.03
C ARG A 274 3.12 -9.42 -13.60
N LEU A 275 3.36 -10.49 -12.84
CA LEU A 275 2.86 -10.61 -11.46
C LEU A 275 3.69 -9.77 -10.49
N ALA A 276 5.01 -9.74 -10.68
CA ALA A 276 5.94 -8.95 -9.89
C ALA A 276 5.86 -7.45 -10.20
N GLY A 277 5.56 -7.07 -11.44
CA GLY A 277 5.64 -5.69 -11.95
C GLY A 277 7.07 -5.24 -12.31
N GLN A 278 8.08 -6.05 -11.98
CA GLN A 278 9.50 -5.80 -12.22
C GLN A 278 10.28 -7.11 -12.33
N GLU A 279 11.51 -7.05 -12.83
CA GLU A 279 12.33 -8.25 -13.07
C GLU A 279 12.74 -8.96 -11.78
N GLY A 280 12.88 -8.24 -10.66
CA GLY A 280 13.31 -8.79 -9.38
C GLY A 280 14.76 -9.23 -9.34
N ALA A 281 15.24 -9.60 -8.14
CA ALA A 281 16.61 -10.10 -7.98
C ALA A 281 16.72 -11.52 -8.55
N VAL A 282 17.68 -11.74 -9.45
CA VAL A 282 17.97 -13.06 -10.04
C VAL A 282 18.88 -13.84 -9.11
N GLY A 283 18.52 -15.09 -8.84
CA GLY A 283 19.31 -15.97 -7.99
C GLY A 283 19.26 -15.63 -6.50
N GLY A 284 20.27 -16.12 -5.79
CA GLY A 284 20.46 -15.91 -4.35
C GLY A 284 19.95 -17.07 -3.50
N SER A 285 20.15 -16.92 -2.19
CA SER A 285 19.68 -17.85 -1.18
C SER A 285 18.82 -17.12 -0.17
N LEU A 286 17.66 -17.68 0.14
CA LEU A 286 16.80 -17.23 1.23
C LEU A 286 17.05 -18.15 2.44
N GLU A 287 17.32 -17.58 3.60
CA GLU A 287 17.36 -18.37 4.83
C GLU A 287 15.92 -18.65 5.28
N ILE A 288 15.54 -19.93 5.35
CA ILE A 288 14.25 -20.38 5.89
C ILE A 288 14.54 -21.37 7.01
N ASN A 289 14.06 -21.04 8.21
CA ASN A 289 14.27 -21.86 9.41
C ASN A 289 15.74 -22.33 9.55
N HIS A 290 16.68 -21.39 9.37
CA HIS A 290 18.14 -21.62 9.43
C HIS A 290 18.74 -22.46 8.30
N HIS A 291 17.97 -22.76 7.25
CA HIS A 291 18.44 -23.49 6.08
C HIS A 291 18.46 -22.61 4.82
N PRO A 292 19.56 -22.57 4.05
CA PRO A 292 19.61 -21.84 2.79
C PRO A 292 18.69 -22.47 1.75
N LEU A 293 17.82 -21.68 1.14
CA LEU A 293 16.94 -22.05 0.04
C LEU A 293 17.37 -21.32 -1.23
N PRO A 294 17.89 -22.05 -2.25
CA PRO A 294 18.16 -21.47 -3.56
C PRO A 294 16.89 -20.86 -4.16
N VAL A 295 16.99 -19.60 -4.60
CA VAL A 295 15.90 -18.86 -5.21
C VAL A 295 16.24 -18.61 -6.68
N LEU A 296 15.28 -18.83 -7.58
CA LEU A 296 15.48 -18.48 -8.99
C LEU A 296 15.32 -16.97 -9.18
N ARG A 297 14.25 -16.42 -8.56
CA ARG A 297 13.94 -15.00 -8.61
C ARG A 297 13.00 -14.63 -7.48
N ARG A 298 13.12 -13.43 -6.92
CA ARG A 298 12.14 -12.91 -5.94
C ARG A 298 12.03 -11.40 -5.97
N VAL A 299 10.83 -10.91 -5.69
CA VAL A 299 10.56 -9.49 -5.46
C VAL A 299 9.16 -9.30 -4.89
N ASP A 300 9.01 -8.39 -3.92
CA ASP A 300 7.72 -7.85 -3.47
C ASP A 300 6.59 -8.88 -3.24
N GLY A 301 6.88 -9.96 -2.51
CA GLY A 301 5.88 -11.00 -2.18
C GLY A 301 5.61 -12.01 -3.30
N VAL A 302 6.36 -11.95 -4.41
CA VAL A 302 6.40 -12.93 -5.50
C VAL A 302 7.75 -13.66 -5.50
N ILE A 303 7.73 -14.98 -5.59
CA ILE A 303 8.95 -15.79 -5.63
C ILE A 303 8.87 -16.90 -6.68
N ALA A 304 9.99 -17.15 -7.36
CA ALA A 304 10.20 -18.26 -8.26
C ALA A 304 11.21 -19.24 -7.65
N LEU A 305 10.82 -20.50 -7.55
CA LEU A 305 11.58 -21.57 -6.92
C LEU A 305 11.60 -22.79 -7.83
N ASP A 306 12.64 -23.59 -7.69
CA ASP A 306 12.73 -24.89 -8.36
C ASP A 306 12.08 -25.99 -7.54
N PHE A 307 11.41 -26.94 -8.19
CA PHE A 307 10.88 -28.15 -7.56
C PHE A 307 11.96 -28.90 -6.79
N ALA A 308 13.17 -29.02 -7.33
CA ALA A 308 14.27 -29.70 -6.64
C ALA A 308 14.62 -29.03 -5.30
N ALA A 309 14.56 -27.69 -5.26
CA ALA A 309 14.87 -26.92 -4.06
C ALA A 309 13.81 -27.10 -2.95
N LEU A 310 12.54 -27.32 -3.31
CA LEU A 310 11.46 -27.48 -2.34
C LEU A 310 11.16 -28.92 -1.99
N CYS A 311 11.15 -29.82 -2.98
CA CYS A 311 10.65 -31.18 -2.82
C CYS A 311 11.74 -32.25 -2.86
N GLU A 312 12.87 -32.02 -3.52
CA GLU A 312 13.99 -32.99 -3.56
C GLU A 312 15.05 -32.73 -2.48
N SER A 313 15.04 -31.55 -1.83
CA SER A 313 15.91 -31.22 -0.70
C SER A 313 15.24 -31.47 0.66
N ALA A 314 16.04 -31.55 1.72
CA ALA A 314 15.55 -31.76 3.09
C ALA A 314 14.75 -30.54 3.60
N ARG A 315 13.46 -30.48 3.22
CA ARG A 315 12.49 -29.48 3.66
C ARG A 315 11.44 -30.08 4.57
N SER A 316 10.99 -29.23 5.48
CA SER A 316 9.94 -29.52 6.45
C SER A 316 8.67 -28.73 6.14
N GLN A 317 7.56 -29.13 6.75
CA GLN A 317 6.31 -28.38 6.66
C GLN A 317 6.46 -26.93 7.18
N LEU A 318 7.30 -26.71 8.19
CA LEU A 318 7.58 -25.37 8.72
C LEU A 318 8.19 -24.44 7.67
N ASP A 319 8.97 -24.98 6.73
CA ASP A 319 9.56 -24.19 5.65
C ASP A 319 8.48 -23.67 4.71
N TYR A 320 7.51 -24.54 4.38
CA TYR A 320 6.36 -24.15 3.56
C TYR A 320 5.48 -23.14 4.28
N MET A 321 5.30 -23.25 5.59
CA MET A 321 4.56 -22.26 6.37
C MET A 321 5.21 -20.87 6.26
N VAL A 322 6.53 -20.79 6.40
CA VAL A 322 7.26 -19.51 6.26
C VAL A 322 7.12 -18.95 4.85
N LEU A 323 7.29 -19.78 3.81
CA LEU A 323 7.08 -19.38 2.42
C LEU A 323 5.67 -18.84 2.19
N ALA A 324 4.67 -19.59 2.66
CA ALA A 324 3.27 -19.28 2.43
C ALA A 324 2.79 -18.06 3.22
N ARG A 325 3.44 -17.70 4.34
CA ARG A 325 3.21 -16.42 5.04
C ARG A 325 3.86 -15.23 4.34
N THR A 326 5.05 -15.45 3.80
CA THR A 326 5.90 -14.39 3.25
C THR A 326 5.50 -14.02 1.83
N TYR A 327 5.09 -14.99 1.02
CA TYR A 327 4.84 -14.82 -0.41
C TYR A 327 3.39 -15.11 -0.74
N HIS A 328 2.72 -14.10 -1.31
CA HIS A 328 1.35 -14.24 -1.80
C HIS A 328 1.28 -14.97 -3.15
N THR A 329 2.39 -15.06 -3.88
CA THR A 329 2.48 -15.72 -5.19
C THR A 329 3.77 -16.51 -5.31
N VAL A 330 3.65 -17.77 -5.71
CA VAL A 330 4.79 -18.69 -5.88
C VAL A 330 4.75 -19.30 -7.27
N LEU A 331 5.86 -19.19 -8.00
CA LEU A 331 6.11 -19.87 -9.26
C LEU A 331 7.01 -21.08 -8.99
N LEU A 332 6.46 -22.28 -9.17
CA LEU A 332 7.17 -23.53 -8.99
C LEU A 332 7.62 -24.08 -10.36
N HIS A 333 8.93 -24.07 -10.56
CA HIS A 333 9.56 -24.47 -11.81
C HIS A 333 9.89 -25.97 -11.83
N ARG A 334 9.77 -26.59 -13.00
CA ARG A 334 10.34 -27.92 -13.31
C ARG A 334 9.86 -29.03 -12.38
N VAL A 335 8.56 -29.06 -12.09
CA VAL A 335 7.95 -30.17 -11.33
C VAL A 335 8.03 -31.45 -12.17
N LYS A 336 8.71 -32.46 -11.64
CA LYS A 336 8.88 -33.76 -12.30
C LYS A 336 7.72 -34.70 -11.96
N ALA A 337 7.49 -35.70 -12.81
CA ALA A 337 6.63 -36.81 -12.44
C ALA A 337 7.20 -37.55 -11.22
N MET A 338 6.35 -37.89 -10.27
CA MET A 338 6.73 -38.56 -9.02
C MET A 338 6.19 -39.98 -9.03
N ASP A 339 7.07 -40.96 -9.07
CA ASP A 339 6.75 -42.39 -9.02
C ASP A 339 7.04 -42.99 -7.63
N GLY A 340 7.02 -44.32 -7.52
CA GLY A 340 7.30 -45.03 -6.27
C GLY A 340 8.70 -44.80 -5.71
N ASP A 341 9.69 -44.48 -6.56
CA ASP A 341 11.08 -44.25 -6.14
C ASP A 341 11.28 -42.83 -5.61
N HIS A 342 10.37 -41.90 -5.93
CA HIS A 342 10.40 -40.50 -5.52
C HIS A 342 9.33 -40.17 -4.46
N GLU A 343 9.03 -41.11 -3.56
CA GLU A 343 7.93 -40.98 -2.60
C GLU A 343 8.13 -39.86 -1.59
N GLU A 344 9.38 -39.57 -1.18
CA GLU A 344 9.67 -38.42 -0.30
C GLU A 344 9.33 -37.09 -0.97
N SER A 345 9.73 -36.93 -2.24
CA SER A 345 9.43 -35.75 -3.05
C SER A 345 7.92 -35.57 -3.22
N ALA A 346 7.18 -36.66 -3.39
CA ALA A 346 5.72 -36.65 -3.41
C ALA A 346 5.13 -36.16 -2.09
N ARG A 347 5.56 -36.68 -0.93
CA ARG A 347 5.09 -36.22 0.38
C ARG A 347 5.37 -34.73 0.59
N ARG A 348 6.56 -34.28 0.21
CA ARG A 348 6.95 -32.86 0.30
C ARG A 348 6.10 -31.97 -0.61
N PHE A 349 5.81 -32.41 -1.84
CA PHE A 349 4.90 -31.70 -2.75
C PHE A 349 3.48 -31.61 -2.21
N LEU A 350 2.94 -32.71 -1.66
CA LEU A 350 1.62 -32.72 -1.02
C LEU A 350 1.55 -31.73 0.15
N ALA A 351 2.56 -31.74 1.04
CA ALA A 351 2.63 -30.81 2.16
C ALA A 351 2.75 -29.34 1.72
N LEU A 352 3.49 -29.07 0.64
CA LEU A 352 3.62 -27.74 0.06
C LEU A 352 2.28 -27.23 -0.48
N VAL A 353 1.60 -28.04 -1.29
CA VAL A 353 0.30 -27.67 -1.88
C VAL A 353 -0.73 -27.43 -0.78
N ASP A 354 -0.75 -28.27 0.25
CA ASP A 354 -1.67 -28.14 1.38
C ASP A 354 -1.49 -26.80 2.12
N GLU A 355 -0.25 -26.43 2.44
CA GLU A 355 0.03 -25.17 3.12
C GLU A 355 -0.28 -23.95 2.24
N PHE A 356 0.07 -24.02 0.96
CA PHE A 356 -0.20 -22.94 0.00
C PHE A 356 -1.69 -22.76 -0.22
N TYR A 357 -2.43 -23.87 -0.27
CA TYR A 357 -3.86 -23.89 -0.41
C TYR A 357 -4.54 -23.18 0.78
N GLU A 358 -4.18 -23.58 2.02
CA GLU A 358 -4.75 -23.02 3.25
C GLU A 358 -4.51 -21.51 3.38
N ARG A 359 -3.33 -21.05 2.93
CA ARG A 359 -2.96 -19.63 2.94
C ARG A 359 -3.37 -18.84 1.72
N ARG A 360 -4.04 -19.46 0.75
CA ARG A 360 -4.55 -18.81 -0.47
C ARG A 360 -3.43 -18.23 -1.35
N VAL A 361 -2.27 -18.89 -1.35
CA VAL A 361 -1.12 -18.53 -2.19
C VAL A 361 -1.49 -18.78 -3.65
N LYS A 362 -1.17 -17.83 -4.53
CA LYS A 362 -1.33 -18.00 -5.97
C LYS A 362 -0.17 -18.85 -6.49
N LEU A 363 -0.43 -20.13 -6.73
CA LEU A 363 0.57 -21.11 -7.16
C LEU A 363 0.53 -21.28 -8.68
N ILE A 364 1.66 -21.01 -9.34
CA ILE A 364 1.86 -21.24 -10.77
C ILE A 364 2.88 -22.36 -10.92
N ILE A 365 2.60 -23.36 -11.74
CA ILE A 365 3.43 -24.56 -11.88
C ILE A 365 3.85 -24.72 -13.35
N SER A 366 5.12 -25.05 -13.57
CA SER A 366 5.56 -25.73 -14.79
C SER A 366 5.92 -27.17 -14.47
N ALA A 367 5.36 -28.11 -15.20
CA ALA A 367 5.47 -29.53 -14.90
C ALA A 367 5.79 -30.37 -16.15
N GLU A 368 6.39 -31.53 -15.93
CA GLU A 368 6.75 -32.50 -16.95
C GLU A 368 5.52 -33.08 -17.65
N CYS A 369 4.46 -33.35 -16.90
CA CYS A 369 3.22 -33.90 -17.38
C CYS A 369 2.02 -33.25 -16.70
N ASP A 370 0.82 -33.58 -17.18
CA ASP A 370 -0.43 -33.05 -16.65
C ASP A 370 -0.67 -33.44 -15.18
N MET A 371 -1.37 -32.59 -14.42
CA MET A 371 -1.71 -32.81 -13.01
C MET A 371 -2.45 -34.12 -12.74
N PHE A 372 -3.23 -34.66 -13.69
CA PHE A 372 -3.86 -35.98 -13.52
C PHE A 372 -2.87 -37.15 -13.52
N THR A 373 -1.66 -36.94 -14.05
CA THR A 373 -0.65 -37.98 -14.28
C THR A 373 0.69 -37.72 -13.58
N LEU A 374 0.75 -36.65 -12.77
CA LEU A 374 1.97 -36.21 -12.11
C LEU A 374 2.43 -37.18 -11.02
N TYR A 375 1.50 -37.80 -10.30
CA TYR A 375 1.82 -38.89 -9.37
C TYR A 375 1.50 -40.24 -10.01
N ARG A 376 2.50 -41.12 -10.04
CA ARG A 376 2.44 -42.45 -10.67
C ARG A 376 2.69 -43.60 -9.68
N GLY A 377 2.88 -43.28 -8.40
CA GLY A 377 3.06 -44.29 -7.35
C GLY A 377 1.73 -44.89 -6.86
N GLU A 378 1.84 -45.94 -6.04
CA GLU A 378 0.69 -46.63 -5.46
C GLU A 378 0.33 -46.16 -4.04
N ARG A 379 1.33 -45.74 -3.25
CA ARG A 379 1.19 -45.54 -1.80
C ARG A 379 0.44 -44.27 -1.39
N LEU A 380 0.55 -43.20 -2.17
CA LEU A 380 -0.02 -41.88 -1.85
C LEU A 380 -1.20 -41.52 -2.76
N LYS A 381 -1.83 -42.51 -3.41
CA LYS A 381 -2.90 -42.26 -4.39
C LYS A 381 -4.06 -41.46 -3.80
N PHE A 382 -4.44 -41.77 -2.56
CA PHE A 382 -5.55 -41.11 -1.88
C PHE A 382 -5.22 -39.65 -1.53
N GLU A 383 -4.04 -39.41 -0.97
CA GLU A 383 -3.54 -38.07 -0.64
C GLU A 383 -3.35 -37.24 -1.91
N TYR A 384 -2.87 -37.87 -2.98
CA TYR A 384 -2.72 -37.21 -4.28
C TYR A 384 -4.06 -36.81 -4.87
N GLN A 385 -5.11 -37.63 -4.74
CA GLN A 385 -6.46 -37.26 -5.19
C GLN A 385 -6.96 -35.98 -4.49
N ARG A 386 -6.69 -35.82 -3.19
CA ARG A 386 -6.99 -34.58 -2.45
C ARG A 386 -6.16 -33.39 -2.96
N CYS A 387 -4.87 -33.61 -3.20
CA CYS A 387 -3.99 -32.59 -3.76
C CYS A 387 -4.44 -32.14 -5.15
N LEU A 388 -4.85 -33.08 -6.00
CA LEU A 388 -5.38 -32.81 -7.33
C LEU A 388 -6.60 -31.88 -7.27
N SER A 389 -7.58 -32.17 -6.41
CA SER A 389 -8.75 -31.29 -6.22
C SER A 389 -8.34 -29.87 -5.82
N ARG A 390 -7.35 -29.74 -4.91
CA ARG A 390 -6.81 -28.44 -4.50
C ARG A 390 -6.12 -27.73 -5.66
N LEU A 391 -5.27 -28.44 -6.41
CA LEU A 391 -4.59 -27.87 -7.57
C LEU A 391 -5.60 -27.35 -8.61
N GLN A 392 -6.68 -28.09 -8.87
CA GLN A 392 -7.75 -27.65 -9.76
C GLN A 392 -8.47 -26.41 -9.22
N GLU A 393 -8.83 -26.40 -7.94
CA GLU A 393 -9.47 -25.23 -7.32
C GLU A 393 -8.56 -24.00 -7.35
N MET A 394 -7.25 -24.19 -7.15
CA MET A 394 -6.25 -23.12 -7.24
C MET A 394 -6.14 -22.48 -8.63
N GLN A 395 -6.62 -23.16 -9.69
CA GLN A 395 -6.76 -22.62 -11.04
C GLN A 395 -8.05 -21.80 -11.24
N SER A 396 -9.04 -21.93 -10.34
CA SER A 396 -10.34 -21.30 -10.51
C SER A 396 -10.28 -19.79 -10.25
N GLU A 397 -11.09 -19.02 -10.99
CA GLU A 397 -11.20 -17.58 -10.77
C GLU A 397 -11.66 -17.25 -9.34
N ASP A 398 -12.56 -18.05 -8.77
CA ASP A 398 -13.04 -17.87 -7.40
C ASP A 398 -11.91 -17.95 -6.39
N TYR A 399 -11.03 -18.94 -6.52
CA TYR A 399 -9.85 -19.05 -5.66
C TYR A 399 -8.87 -17.90 -5.88
N LEU A 400 -8.65 -17.49 -7.14
CA LEU A 400 -7.73 -16.40 -7.48
C LEU A 400 -8.19 -15.04 -6.90
N ARG A 401 -9.51 -14.83 -6.75
CA ARG A 401 -10.09 -13.63 -6.11
C ARG A 401 -9.91 -13.60 -4.59
N LEU A 402 -9.69 -14.75 -3.93
CA LEU A 402 -9.55 -14.78 -2.48
C LEU A 402 -8.26 -14.06 -2.04
N PRO A 403 -8.32 -13.22 -0.98
CA PRO A 403 -7.14 -12.55 -0.44
C PRO A 403 -6.20 -13.57 0.23
N HIS A 404 -4.90 -13.33 0.10
CA HIS A 404 -3.84 -14.09 0.75
C HIS A 404 -3.95 -14.01 2.28
N ARG A 405 -3.69 -15.13 2.97
CA ARG A 405 -3.70 -15.23 4.44
C ARG A 405 -2.26 -15.30 4.96
N GLY A 406 -1.71 -14.12 5.24
CA GLY A 406 -0.37 -13.92 5.83
C GLY A 406 -0.18 -14.59 7.19
#